data_AF-K5VET0-F1
#
_entry.id   AF-K5VET0-F1
#
_cell.length_a   1.000
_cell.length_b   1.000
_cell.length_c   1.000
_cell.angle_alpha   90.00
_cell.angle_beta   90.00
_cell.angle_gamma   90.00
#
_symmetry.space_group_name_H-M   'P 1'
#
loop_
_entity.id
_entity.type
_entity.pdbx_description
1 polymer ?
#
loop_
_entity_poly.entity_id
_entity_poly.type
_entity_poly.pdbx_seq_one_letter_code
_entity_poly.pdbx_strand_id
1 'polypeptide(L)'
;MGWVHRDISTGNILVYDGRGLLTDFEYAKRWDTEEHTSHQMRTGTEYFMSLEVDAHEYLFQIQGVGRPETIPHRGGKKSFTKLVGALPSHFETQVKPALPFRYHPLNDWESLFWVSMYMMVIDRIVKPTKNQPQQTSDKLEKQRALARGLFYSYKERSVKFSQAAANQVDPFKETLLDCLHDDLKHVATALGNIRVALLNAYREVEANPDQHPDGAVSVDIIWDTIPSQYNKICQILDAQDITVERLPVRQGLKAA
;
A
#
# COMPACT_ATOMS: atom_id res chain seq x y z
N MET A 1 19.82 -11.02 -1.24
CA MET A 1 18.67 -10.11 -1.37
C MET A 1 18.83 -9.42 -2.71
N GLY A 2 17.83 -9.48 -3.60
CA GLY A 2 17.96 -9.02 -5.00
C GLY A 2 16.74 -9.29 -5.88
N TRP A 3 15.65 -9.76 -5.25
CA TRP A 3 14.45 -10.24 -5.90
C TRP A 3 13.25 -9.50 -5.32
N VAL A 4 12.25 -9.28 -6.17
CA VAL A 4 10.90 -8.81 -5.85
C VAL A 4 9.93 -9.95 -6.15
N HIS A 5 9.05 -10.25 -5.21
CA HIS A 5 8.03 -11.28 -5.29
C HIS A 5 6.89 -10.89 -6.25
N ARG A 6 6.45 -9.63 -6.21
CA ARG A 6 5.41 -9.04 -7.07
C ARG A 6 3.99 -9.60 -6.91
N ASP A 7 3.76 -10.49 -5.95
CA ASP A 7 2.44 -11.07 -5.66
C ASP A 7 2.29 -11.47 -4.19
N ILE A 8 2.63 -10.55 -3.28
CA ILE A 8 2.42 -10.77 -1.84
C ILE A 8 0.92 -10.64 -1.54
N SER A 9 0.34 -11.70 -1.01
CA SER A 9 -1.08 -11.78 -0.66
C SER A 9 -1.29 -12.70 0.55
N THR A 10 -2.49 -12.69 1.12
CA THR A 10 -2.85 -13.64 2.19
C THR A 10 -2.84 -15.10 1.73
N GLY A 11 -3.00 -15.37 0.43
CA GLY A 11 -2.92 -16.72 -0.15
C GLY A 11 -1.49 -17.24 -0.28
N ASN A 12 -0.52 -16.33 -0.41
CA ASN A 12 0.90 -16.64 -0.61
C ASN A 12 1.71 -16.54 0.69
N ILE A 13 1.03 -16.39 1.84
CA ILE A 13 1.63 -16.41 3.18
C ILE A 13 1.09 -17.63 3.92
N LEU A 14 1.96 -18.62 4.12
CA LEU A 14 1.66 -19.77 4.97
C LEU A 14 2.10 -19.51 6.40
N VAL A 15 1.37 -20.06 7.37
CA VAL A 15 1.78 -20.05 8.78
C VAL A 15 2.25 -21.45 9.15
N TYR A 16 3.52 -21.57 9.52
CA TYR A 16 4.13 -22.82 9.96
C TYR A 16 4.93 -22.56 11.24
N ASP A 17 4.63 -23.32 12.30
CA ASP A 17 5.29 -23.22 13.61
C ASP A 17 5.35 -21.77 14.15
N GLY A 18 4.22 -21.07 14.09
CA GLY A 18 4.10 -19.68 14.53
C GLY A 18 4.81 -18.64 13.64
N ARG A 19 5.35 -19.04 12.48
CA ARG A 19 6.06 -18.15 11.56
C ARG A 19 5.33 -18.01 10.24
N GLY A 20 5.29 -16.80 9.71
CA GLY A 20 4.85 -16.52 8.34
C GLY A 20 5.95 -16.88 7.34
N LEU A 21 5.61 -17.68 6.34
CA LEU A 21 6.49 -18.07 5.24
C LEU A 21 5.87 -17.61 3.92
N LEU A 22 6.63 -16.86 3.13
CA LEU A 22 6.24 -16.52 1.76
C LEU A 22 6.40 -17.75 0.86
N THR A 23 5.39 -17.96 0.03
CA THR A 23 5.34 -19.04 -0.96
C THR A 23 4.99 -18.47 -2.33
N ASP A 24 5.01 -19.34 -3.34
CA ASP A 24 4.59 -18.98 -4.71
C ASP A 24 5.46 -17.90 -5.38
N PHE A 25 6.69 -18.29 -5.69
CA PHE A 25 7.68 -17.43 -6.34
C PHE A 25 7.58 -17.44 -7.87
N GLU A 26 6.46 -17.89 -8.45
CA GLU A 26 6.32 -18.02 -9.91
C GLU A 26 6.48 -16.67 -10.63
N TYR A 27 6.11 -15.58 -9.95
CA TYR A 27 6.27 -14.22 -10.42
C TYR A 27 7.52 -13.53 -9.87
N ALA A 28 8.36 -14.17 -9.07
CA ALA A 28 9.52 -13.48 -8.53
C ALA A 28 10.48 -13.07 -9.65
N LYS A 29 11.00 -11.85 -9.60
CA LYS A 29 12.00 -11.33 -10.55
C LYS A 29 13.12 -10.60 -9.83
N ARG A 30 14.29 -10.56 -10.45
CA ARG A 30 15.37 -9.70 -9.96
C ARG A 30 15.03 -8.24 -10.21
N TRP A 31 15.35 -7.36 -9.26
CA TRP A 31 15.06 -5.93 -9.40
C TRP A 31 16.07 -5.20 -10.31
N ASP A 32 17.24 -5.81 -10.57
CA ASP A 32 18.33 -5.24 -11.37
C ASP A 32 18.29 -5.66 -12.84
N THR A 33 17.36 -6.53 -13.23
CA THR A 33 17.19 -6.93 -14.64
C THR A 33 16.41 -5.89 -15.44
N GLU A 34 17.01 -5.42 -16.55
CA GLU A 34 16.41 -4.49 -17.52
C GLU A 34 15.33 -5.12 -18.42
N GLU A 35 14.71 -6.24 -18.01
CA GLU A 35 13.73 -6.94 -18.84
C GLU A 35 12.43 -6.12 -18.98
N HIS A 36 12.42 -5.29 -20.02
CA HIS A 36 11.31 -4.49 -20.53
C HIS A 36 10.25 -5.33 -21.23
N THR A 37 9.82 -6.44 -20.63
CA THR A 37 8.72 -7.21 -21.21
C THR A 37 7.42 -6.47 -20.96
N SER A 38 6.99 -5.69 -21.95
CA SER A 38 5.73 -4.98 -22.16
C SER A 38 4.45 -5.85 -22.08
N HIS A 39 4.58 -7.09 -21.58
CA HIS A 39 3.56 -8.09 -21.41
C HIS A 39 3.37 -8.53 -19.96
N GLN A 40 3.96 -7.84 -18.98
CA GLN A 40 3.72 -8.15 -17.58
C GLN A 40 2.24 -7.87 -17.27
N MET A 41 1.46 -8.96 -17.32
CA MET A 41 0.13 -9.09 -16.74
C MET A 41 0.15 -8.37 -15.39
N ARG A 42 -0.92 -7.65 -15.07
CA ARG A 42 -1.14 -7.09 -13.73
C ARG A 42 -1.17 -8.29 -12.77
N THR A 43 -0.02 -8.61 -12.20
CA THR A 43 0.17 -9.68 -11.23
C THR A 43 -0.10 -9.09 -9.86
N GLY A 44 -0.86 -9.79 -9.02
CA GLY A 44 -1.33 -9.25 -7.76
C GLY A 44 -2.81 -9.46 -7.54
N THR A 45 -3.17 -9.81 -6.31
CA THR A 45 -4.54 -9.62 -5.84
C THR A 45 -4.82 -8.12 -5.70
N GLU A 46 -5.88 -7.58 -6.34
CA GLU A 46 -6.17 -6.11 -6.37
C GLU A 46 -6.16 -5.44 -4.99
N TYR A 47 -6.49 -6.18 -3.94
CA TYR A 47 -6.48 -5.68 -2.57
C TYR A 47 -5.09 -5.55 -1.95
N PHE A 48 -4.03 -6.11 -2.52
CA PHE A 48 -2.69 -6.09 -1.93
C PHE A 48 -1.62 -5.50 -2.85
N MET A 49 -1.95 -5.14 -4.08
CA MET A 49 -1.01 -4.43 -4.95
C MET A 49 -0.61 -3.08 -4.35
N SER A 50 0.66 -2.70 -4.52
CA SER A 50 1.12 -1.34 -4.22
C SER A 50 0.46 -0.33 -5.16
N LEU A 51 0.38 0.93 -4.76
CA LEU A 51 -0.25 1.98 -5.56
C LEU A 51 0.42 2.14 -6.92
N GLU A 52 1.75 2.12 -6.97
CA GLU A 52 2.50 2.28 -8.22
C GLU A 52 2.34 1.08 -9.15
N VAL A 53 2.31 -0.14 -8.59
CA VAL A 53 2.03 -1.35 -9.36
C VAL A 53 0.62 -1.32 -9.94
N ASP A 54 -0.34 -0.85 -9.15
CA ASP A 54 -1.73 -0.74 -9.56
C ASP A 54 -1.94 0.32 -10.66
N ALA A 55 -1.24 1.45 -10.55
CA ALA A 55 -1.25 2.54 -11.52
C ALA A 55 -0.34 2.28 -12.74
N HIS A 56 0.62 1.37 -12.59
CA HIS A 56 1.69 1.12 -13.55
C HIS A 56 2.53 2.37 -13.88
N GLU A 57 2.76 3.23 -12.89
CA GLU A 57 3.56 4.45 -13.00
C GLU A 57 4.22 4.79 -11.66
N TYR A 58 5.32 5.54 -11.70
CA TYR A 58 5.94 6.12 -10.50
C TYR A 58 5.10 7.31 -10.01
N LEU A 59 4.64 7.26 -8.77
CA LEU A 59 3.66 8.18 -8.17
C LEU A 59 4.30 9.17 -7.18
N PHE A 60 5.53 8.93 -6.73
CA PHE A 60 6.18 9.71 -5.67
C PHE A 60 7.36 10.56 -6.15
N GLN A 61 7.60 10.60 -7.46
CA GLN A 61 8.51 11.55 -8.10
C GLN A 61 8.16 12.98 -7.70
N ILE A 62 9.14 13.70 -7.14
CA ILE A 62 8.99 15.13 -6.82
C ILE A 62 8.98 15.91 -8.14
N GLN A 63 7.79 16.07 -8.74
CA GLN A 63 7.65 16.97 -9.88
C GLN A 63 7.70 18.41 -9.38
N GLY A 64 8.79 19.10 -9.69
CA GLY A 64 8.80 20.55 -9.72
C GLY A 64 7.67 21.04 -10.63
N VAL A 65 6.73 21.80 -10.04
CA VAL A 65 5.73 22.64 -10.70
C VAL A 65 4.88 21.95 -11.78
N GLY A 66 3.72 21.42 -11.36
CA GLY A 66 2.54 21.34 -12.22
C GLY A 66 2.24 19.99 -12.86
N ARG A 67 1.76 19.01 -12.07
CA ARG A 67 0.78 18.05 -12.59
C ARG A 67 -0.62 18.57 -12.24
N PRO A 68 -1.50 18.87 -13.21
CA PRO A 68 -2.90 19.09 -12.89
C PRO A 68 -3.47 17.83 -12.26
N GLU A 69 -4.28 18.01 -11.20
CA GLU A 69 -5.01 16.97 -10.48
C GLU A 69 -5.86 16.11 -11.44
N THR A 70 -5.24 15.13 -12.08
CA THR A 70 -5.93 14.12 -12.87
C THR A 70 -5.49 12.77 -12.32
N ILE A 71 -6.29 12.33 -11.35
CA ILE A 71 -6.25 10.98 -10.79
C ILE A 71 -6.45 10.01 -11.96
N PRO A 72 -5.55 9.05 -12.23
CA PRO A 72 -5.74 8.10 -13.30
C PRO A 72 -7.03 7.31 -13.05
N HIS A 73 -7.95 7.37 -14.01
CA HIS A 73 -9.12 6.51 -14.03
C HIS A 73 -8.74 5.10 -14.49
N ARG A 74 -9.27 4.14 -13.74
CA ARG A 74 -9.24 2.69 -13.95
C ARG A 74 -9.40 2.32 -15.42
N GLY A 75 -8.40 1.64 -15.98
CA GLY A 75 -8.53 0.75 -17.13
C GLY A 75 -8.90 1.40 -18.46
N GLY A 76 -7.88 1.74 -19.27
CA GLY A 76 -8.09 1.95 -20.69
C GLY A 76 -6.81 2.37 -21.39
N LYS A 77 -6.19 1.43 -22.12
CA LYS A 77 -5.30 1.81 -23.22
C LYS A 77 -6.10 2.68 -24.19
N LYS A 78 -6.05 4.00 -24.04
CA LYS A 78 -6.46 4.93 -25.08
C LYS A 78 -5.23 5.67 -25.55
N SER A 79 -4.75 5.16 -26.68
CA SER A 79 -3.79 5.77 -27.58
C SER A 79 -3.90 7.29 -27.57
N PHE A 80 -2.78 7.97 -27.29
CA PHE A 80 -2.60 9.42 -27.30
C PHE A 80 -2.61 10.02 -28.72
N THR A 81 -3.44 9.47 -29.62
CA THR A 81 -3.47 9.84 -31.04
C THR A 81 -4.89 10.20 -31.46
N LYS A 82 -5.42 11.32 -30.97
CA LYS A 82 -6.52 12.08 -31.62
C LYS A 82 -6.83 13.38 -30.87
N LEU A 83 -5.87 14.29 -30.80
CA LEU A 83 -6.17 15.72 -30.66
C LEU A 83 -4.98 16.60 -31.11
N VAL A 84 -4.50 16.40 -32.33
CA VAL A 84 -3.63 17.39 -33.00
C VAL A 84 -4.41 17.91 -34.19
N GLY A 85 -5.34 18.84 -33.90
CA GLY A 85 -6.07 19.59 -34.89
C GLY A 85 -5.90 21.08 -34.59
N ALA A 86 -5.02 21.72 -35.35
CA ALA A 86 -4.83 23.16 -35.51
C ALA A 86 -4.24 23.96 -34.32
N LEU A 87 -2.90 23.98 -34.21
CA LEU A 87 -2.16 25.19 -33.81
C LEU A 87 -0.81 25.26 -34.54
N PRO A 88 -0.27 26.46 -34.86
CA PRO A 88 0.91 26.61 -35.71
C PRO A 88 2.18 26.09 -35.05
N SER A 89 2.97 25.39 -35.84
CA SER A 89 4.31 24.87 -35.60
C SER A 89 5.31 25.95 -35.15
N HIS A 90 5.76 25.95 -33.88
CA HIS A 90 7.12 26.38 -33.46
C HIS A 90 7.43 26.23 -31.94
N PHE A 91 7.07 25.11 -31.31
CA PHE A 91 7.69 24.72 -30.03
C PHE A 91 7.89 23.20 -30.02
N GLU A 92 9.05 22.74 -30.50
CA GLU A 92 9.54 21.40 -30.16
C GLU A 92 10.01 21.43 -28.71
N THR A 93 9.07 21.37 -27.76
CA THR A 93 9.41 20.86 -26.43
C THR A 93 9.76 19.39 -26.61
N GLN A 94 11.05 19.06 -26.54
CA GLN A 94 11.52 17.69 -26.40
C GLN A 94 10.92 17.12 -25.11
N VAL A 95 9.75 16.48 -25.23
CA VAL A 95 9.19 15.69 -24.14
C VAL A 95 10.04 14.43 -24.06
N LYS A 96 10.99 14.40 -23.11
CA LYS A 96 11.71 13.16 -22.78
C LYS A 96 10.66 12.06 -22.54
N PRO A 97 10.82 10.86 -23.14
CA PRO A 97 9.91 9.75 -22.87
C PRO A 97 9.98 9.39 -21.39
N ALA A 98 8.82 9.21 -20.76
CA ALA A 98 8.73 8.82 -19.36
C ALA A 98 9.45 7.48 -19.14
N LEU A 99 10.18 7.37 -18.02
CA LEU A 99 10.83 6.13 -17.64
C LEU A 99 9.80 4.99 -17.55
N PRO A 100 10.08 3.80 -18.11
CA PRO A 100 9.18 2.67 -17.99
C PRO A 100 9.09 2.22 -16.53
N PHE A 101 7.88 1.93 -16.05
CA PHE A 101 7.69 1.45 -14.68
C PHE A 101 8.44 0.13 -14.43
N ARG A 102 9.15 0.05 -13.29
CA ARG A 102 9.85 -1.15 -12.83
C ARG A 102 9.47 -1.46 -11.39
N TYR A 103 9.26 -2.75 -11.12
CA TYR A 103 9.09 -3.23 -9.75
C TYR A 103 10.37 -3.04 -8.95
N HIS A 104 10.24 -2.62 -7.70
CA HIS A 104 11.33 -2.51 -6.75
C HIS A 104 10.84 -2.96 -5.35
N PRO A 105 11.76 -3.19 -4.40
CA PRO A 105 11.43 -3.79 -3.10
C PRO A 105 10.35 -3.10 -2.29
N LEU A 106 10.20 -1.77 -2.41
CA LEU A 106 9.16 -1.07 -1.65
C LEU A 106 7.76 -1.55 -2.02
N ASN A 107 7.55 -2.00 -3.27
CA ASN A 107 6.26 -2.53 -3.70
C ASN A 107 5.83 -3.76 -2.92
N ASP A 108 6.75 -4.70 -2.67
CA ASP A 108 6.48 -5.89 -1.86
C ASP A 108 6.20 -5.52 -0.40
N TRP A 109 6.95 -4.56 0.15
CA TRP A 109 6.72 -4.07 1.51
C TRP A 109 5.39 -3.32 1.66
N GLU A 110 4.98 -2.56 0.64
CA GLU A 110 3.67 -1.94 0.58
C GLU A 110 2.58 -3.01 0.47
N SER A 111 2.78 -4.07 -0.31
CA SER A 111 1.85 -5.20 -0.36
C SER A 111 1.69 -5.88 1.00
N LEU A 112 2.79 -6.10 1.73
CA LEU A 112 2.74 -6.63 3.10
C LEU A 112 2.01 -5.68 4.06
N PHE A 113 2.19 -4.37 3.90
CA PHE A 113 1.44 -3.36 4.65
C PHE A 113 -0.06 -3.46 4.34
N TRP A 114 -0.47 -3.62 3.08
CA TRP A 114 -1.86 -3.80 2.70
C TRP A 114 -2.47 -5.09 3.22
N VAL A 115 -1.72 -6.20 3.24
CA VAL A 115 -2.14 -7.45 3.88
C VAL A 115 -2.40 -7.23 5.38
N SER A 116 -1.50 -6.52 6.06
CA SER A 116 -1.64 -6.22 7.50
C SER A 116 -2.85 -5.33 7.77
N MET A 117 -3.05 -4.31 6.93
CA MET A 117 -4.22 -3.44 6.98
C MET A 117 -5.52 -4.21 6.75
N TYR A 118 -5.55 -5.11 5.77
CA TYR A 118 -6.71 -5.95 5.48
C TYR A 118 -7.09 -6.80 6.69
N MET A 119 -6.09 -7.45 7.30
CA MET A 119 -6.28 -8.23 8.52
C MET A 119 -6.86 -7.38 9.67
N MET A 120 -6.41 -6.13 9.82
CA MET A 120 -6.89 -5.24 10.89
C MET A 120 -8.29 -4.66 10.66
N VAL A 121 -8.64 -4.27 9.43
CA VAL A 121 -9.89 -3.51 9.18
C VAL A 121 -11.01 -4.37 8.61
N ILE A 122 -10.71 -5.56 8.08
CA ILE A 122 -11.72 -6.48 7.52
C ILE A 122 -11.93 -7.70 8.41
N ASP A 123 -10.86 -8.28 8.95
CA ASP A 123 -10.94 -9.63 9.53
C ASP A 123 -10.95 -9.70 11.06
N ARG A 124 -10.91 -8.58 11.79
CA ARG A 124 -10.69 -8.62 13.25
C ARG A 124 -11.56 -7.63 14.04
N ILE A 125 -12.50 -8.19 14.83
CA ILE A 125 -13.09 -7.58 16.03
C ILE A 125 -12.34 -8.16 17.23
N VAL A 126 -11.85 -7.30 18.11
CA VAL A 126 -11.32 -7.73 19.41
C VAL A 126 -12.48 -8.12 20.31
N LYS A 127 -12.54 -9.40 20.72
CA LYS A 127 -13.31 -9.75 21.91
C LYS A 127 -12.51 -9.27 23.12
N PRO A 128 -13.09 -8.42 23.97
CA PRO A 128 -12.35 -7.89 25.09
C PRO A 128 -11.89 -9.02 26.02
N THR A 129 -10.63 -8.99 26.44
CA THR A 129 -10.17 -9.67 27.65
C THR A 129 -11.10 -9.25 28.80
N LYS A 130 -11.38 -10.14 29.77
CA LYS A 130 -12.47 -10.11 30.80
C LYS A 130 -12.81 -8.78 31.48
N ASN A 131 -12.04 -7.70 31.32
CA ASN A 131 -12.20 -6.38 31.94
C ASN A 131 -12.32 -5.18 30.96
N GLN A 132 -12.30 -5.37 29.63
CA GLN A 132 -12.47 -4.27 28.67
C GLN A 132 -13.87 -4.21 28.05
N PRO A 133 -14.38 -3.01 27.70
CA PRO A 133 -15.64 -2.89 26.99
C PRO A 133 -15.49 -3.41 25.56
N GLN A 134 -16.51 -4.10 25.05
CA GLN A 134 -16.53 -4.56 23.67
C GLN A 134 -16.47 -3.36 22.70
N GLN A 135 -15.87 -3.56 21.53
CA GLN A 135 -15.84 -2.53 20.49
C GLN A 135 -17.25 -2.01 20.20
N THR A 136 -17.43 -0.69 20.29
CA THR A 136 -18.73 -0.06 20.11
C THR A 136 -19.22 -0.19 18.66
N SER A 137 -20.54 -0.18 18.47
CA SER A 137 -21.14 -0.22 17.12
C SER A 137 -20.70 0.95 16.24
N ASP A 138 -20.39 2.11 16.84
CA ASP A 138 -19.87 3.28 16.13
C ASP A 138 -18.46 3.02 15.57
N LYS A 139 -17.54 2.55 16.41
CA LYS A 139 -16.19 2.15 16.00
C LYS A 139 -16.22 1.08 14.91
N LEU A 140 -17.11 0.09 15.05
CA LEU A 140 -17.30 -0.96 14.06
C LEU A 140 -17.77 -0.41 12.69
N GLU A 141 -18.70 0.53 12.67
CA GLU A 141 -19.15 1.14 11.41
C GLU A 141 -18.06 2.00 10.78
N LYS A 142 -17.28 2.74 11.59
CA LYS A 142 -16.09 3.47 11.13
C LYS A 142 -15.04 2.54 10.54
N GLN A 143 -14.78 1.40 11.17
CA GLN A 143 -13.86 0.37 10.66
C GLN A 143 -14.32 -0.17 9.30
N ARG A 144 -15.62 -0.43 9.15
CA ARG A 144 -16.22 -0.84 7.86
C ARG A 144 -16.16 0.24 6.79
N ALA A 145 -16.37 1.50 7.17
CA ALA A 145 -16.22 2.63 6.25
C ALA A 145 -14.77 2.75 5.77
N LEU A 146 -13.80 2.64 6.69
CA LEU A 146 -12.38 2.64 6.35
C LEU A 146 -12.02 1.46 5.44
N ALA A 147 -12.47 0.24 5.75
CA ALA A 147 -12.25 -0.93 4.91
C ALA A 147 -12.79 -0.74 3.48
N ARG A 148 -13.99 -0.15 3.34
CA ARG A 148 -14.56 0.20 2.04
C ARG A 148 -13.68 1.20 1.28
N GLY A 149 -13.24 2.26 1.94
CA GLY A 149 -12.37 3.27 1.33
C GLY A 149 -11.02 2.70 0.88
N LEU A 150 -10.38 1.86 1.70
CA LEU A 150 -9.05 1.33 1.39
C LEU A 150 -9.05 0.23 0.33
N PHE A 151 -10.05 -0.65 0.32
CA PHE A 151 -10.03 -1.85 -0.51
C PHE A 151 -10.99 -1.81 -1.70
N TYR A 152 -11.98 -0.91 -1.71
CA TYR A 152 -12.94 -0.79 -2.82
C TYR A 152 -12.84 0.54 -3.57
N SER A 153 -12.00 1.48 -3.11
CA SER A 153 -11.79 2.78 -3.74
C SER A 153 -10.30 3.09 -3.89
N TYR A 154 -9.75 2.88 -5.09
CA TYR A 154 -8.36 3.23 -5.40
C TYR A 154 -8.03 4.69 -5.04
N LYS A 155 -8.97 5.61 -5.33
CA LYS A 155 -8.80 7.04 -5.03
C LYS A 155 -8.62 7.28 -3.53
N GLU A 156 -9.50 6.72 -2.70
CA GLU A 156 -9.41 6.91 -1.25
C GLU A 156 -8.17 6.24 -0.67
N ARG A 157 -7.84 5.03 -1.15
CA ARG A 157 -6.60 4.33 -0.82
C ARG A 157 -5.37 5.16 -1.10
N SER A 158 -5.26 5.68 -2.32
CA SER A 158 -4.14 6.53 -2.76
C SER A 158 -4.03 7.79 -1.91
N VAL A 159 -5.15 8.49 -1.66
CA VAL A 159 -5.17 9.67 -0.79
C VAL A 159 -4.71 9.33 0.63
N LYS A 160 -5.22 8.25 1.21
CA LYS A 160 -4.87 7.84 2.60
C LYS A 160 -3.42 7.40 2.75
N PHE A 161 -2.86 6.73 1.74
CA PHE A 161 -1.46 6.32 1.75
C PHE A 161 -0.51 7.49 1.54
N SER A 162 -0.81 8.38 0.58
CA SER A 162 0.07 9.51 0.20
C SER A 162 -0.08 10.74 1.10
N GLN A 163 -1.01 10.72 2.06
CA GLN A 163 -1.19 11.78 3.04
C GLN A 163 0.08 11.98 3.89
N ALA A 164 0.68 13.17 3.77
CA ALA A 164 1.81 13.56 4.61
C ALA A 164 1.34 13.84 6.05
N ALA A 165 2.18 13.52 7.03
CA ALA A 165 1.97 14.00 8.38
C ALA A 165 2.16 15.52 8.43
N ALA A 166 1.25 16.23 9.09
CA ALA A 166 1.34 17.67 9.30
C ALA A 166 1.39 17.96 10.80
N ASN A 167 2.30 18.84 11.24
CA ASN A 167 2.46 19.19 12.65
C ASN A 167 2.63 17.97 13.57
N GLN A 168 3.40 16.96 13.13
CA GLN A 168 3.62 15.68 13.82
C GLN A 168 2.37 14.79 14.00
N VAL A 169 1.22 15.19 13.43
CA VAL A 169 0.00 14.40 13.41
C VAL A 169 -0.11 13.69 12.07
N ASP A 170 -0.29 12.37 12.11
CA ASP A 170 -0.58 11.55 10.93
C ASP A 170 -2.09 11.33 10.84
N PRO A 171 -2.81 11.94 9.88
CA PRO A 171 -4.25 11.77 9.74
C PRO A 171 -4.68 10.32 9.52
N PHE A 172 -3.83 9.50 8.89
CA PHE A 172 -4.11 8.10 8.69
C PHE A 172 -4.09 7.33 10.01
N LYS A 173 -3.05 7.55 10.83
CA LYS A 173 -2.95 7.01 12.19
C LYS A 173 -4.14 7.44 13.06
N GLU A 174 -4.55 8.70 13.03
CA GLU A 174 -5.72 9.17 13.79
C GLU A 174 -7.01 8.45 13.33
N THR A 175 -7.17 8.25 12.02
CA THR A 175 -8.30 7.47 11.48
C THR A 175 -8.30 6.04 12.04
N LEU A 176 -7.12 5.41 12.16
CA LEU A 176 -6.99 4.06 12.73
C LEU A 176 -7.31 4.03 14.23
N LEU A 177 -6.82 5.00 14.99
CA LEU A 177 -7.07 5.10 16.43
C LEU A 177 -8.55 5.36 16.75
N ASP A 178 -9.26 6.08 15.87
CA ASP A 178 -10.69 6.34 16.03
C ASP A 178 -11.56 5.12 15.71
N CYS A 179 -11.17 4.28 14.72
CA CYS A 179 -11.99 3.14 14.32
C CYS A 179 -11.65 1.81 15.02
N LEU A 180 -10.44 1.65 15.55
CA LEU A 180 -9.99 0.38 16.15
C LEU A 180 -10.26 0.31 17.66
N HIS A 181 -10.27 -0.93 18.15
CA HIS A 181 -10.32 -1.21 19.59
C HIS A 181 -9.09 -0.66 20.32
N ASP A 182 -9.26 -0.34 21.60
CA ASP A 182 -8.22 0.30 22.40
C ASP A 182 -6.97 -0.58 22.58
N ASP A 183 -7.15 -1.89 22.64
CA ASP A 183 -6.05 -2.86 22.67
C ASP A 183 -5.15 -2.81 21.43
N LEU A 184 -5.71 -2.40 20.30
CA LEU A 184 -5.01 -2.31 19.02
C LEU A 184 -4.37 -0.94 18.78
N LYS A 185 -4.45 0.01 19.72
CA LYS A 185 -3.88 1.37 19.56
C LYS A 185 -2.37 1.34 19.27
N HIS A 186 -1.65 0.45 19.94
CA HIS A 186 -0.21 0.30 19.72
C HIS A 186 0.10 -0.31 18.35
N VAL A 187 -0.72 -1.28 17.91
CA VAL A 187 -0.61 -1.87 16.56
C VAL A 187 -0.92 -0.83 15.48
N ALA A 188 -1.99 -0.05 15.65
CA ALA A 188 -2.35 1.06 14.77
C ALA A 188 -1.24 2.10 14.65
N THR A 189 -0.57 2.42 15.76
CA THR A 189 0.57 3.34 15.78
C THR A 189 1.74 2.78 14.99
N ALA A 190 2.08 1.50 15.17
CA ALA A 190 3.16 0.84 14.43
C ALA A 190 2.86 0.78 12.92
N LEU A 191 1.63 0.48 12.51
CA LEU A 191 1.23 0.51 11.10
C LEU A 191 1.28 1.92 10.50
N GLY A 192 0.86 2.95 11.25
CA GLY A 192 1.03 4.34 10.84
C GLY A 192 2.49 4.69 10.60
N ASN A 193 3.39 4.26 11.48
CA ASN A 193 4.84 4.45 11.32
C ASN A 193 5.39 3.72 10.09
N ILE A 194 4.94 2.49 9.82
CA ILE A 194 5.32 1.74 8.61
C ILE A 194 4.90 2.51 7.35
N ARG A 195 3.65 3.01 7.30
CA ARG A 195 3.15 3.81 6.18
C ARG A 195 4.01 5.05 5.94
N VAL A 196 4.33 5.80 6.99
CA VAL A 196 5.17 7.01 6.89
C VAL A 196 6.58 6.65 6.41
N ALA A 197 7.16 5.56 6.91
CA ALA A 197 8.47 5.09 6.45
C ALA A 197 8.46 4.70 4.97
N LEU A 198 7.43 3.97 4.51
CA LEU A 198 7.24 3.64 3.09
C LEU A 198 7.12 4.90 2.24
N LEU A 199 6.23 5.83 2.60
CA LEU A 199 6.02 7.07 1.85
C LEU A 199 7.30 7.91 1.71
N ASN A 200 8.09 8.00 2.79
CA ASN A 200 9.37 8.71 2.75
C ASN A 200 10.39 7.97 1.88
N ALA A 201 10.47 6.64 1.99
CA ALA A 201 11.35 5.83 1.17
C ALA A 201 11.02 5.97 -0.32
N TYR A 202 9.75 5.91 -0.70
CA TYR A 202 9.30 6.15 -2.09
C TYR A 202 9.76 7.53 -2.59
N ARG A 203 9.51 8.60 -1.83
CA ARG A 203 9.94 9.96 -2.18
C ARG A 203 11.45 10.11 -2.31
N GLU A 204 12.22 9.37 -1.52
CA GLU A 204 13.68 9.40 -1.55
C GLU A 204 14.22 8.68 -2.79
N VAL A 205 13.74 7.47 -3.06
CA VAL A 205 14.23 6.66 -4.20
C VAL A 205 13.75 7.20 -5.56
N GLU A 206 12.62 7.92 -5.58
CA GLU A 206 12.08 8.57 -6.78
C GLU A 206 12.41 10.07 -6.87
N ALA A 207 13.27 10.59 -5.99
CA ALA A 207 13.65 12.01 -6.01
C ALA A 207 14.24 12.44 -7.36
N ASN A 208 14.89 11.52 -8.08
CA ASN A 208 15.41 11.74 -9.43
C ASN A 208 14.48 11.11 -10.49
N PRO A 209 13.69 11.89 -11.24
CA PRO A 209 12.76 11.37 -12.25
C PRO A 209 13.46 10.84 -13.51
N ASP A 210 14.77 11.08 -13.68
CA ASP A 210 15.56 10.59 -14.81
C ASP A 210 16.24 9.23 -14.52
N GLN A 211 16.08 8.67 -13.32
CA GLN A 211 16.64 7.37 -12.93
C GLN A 211 15.57 6.42 -12.37
N HIS A 212 15.73 5.12 -12.64
CA HIS A 212 14.91 4.12 -11.97
C HIS A 212 15.26 4.06 -10.47
N PRO A 213 14.27 3.86 -9.59
CA PRO A 213 14.54 3.58 -8.18
C PRO A 213 15.52 2.42 -8.01
N ASP A 214 16.60 2.64 -7.27
CA ASP A 214 17.57 1.60 -6.97
C ASP A 214 17.00 0.66 -5.91
N GLY A 215 16.95 -0.63 -6.23
CA GLY A 215 16.46 -1.67 -5.33
C GLY A 215 17.33 -1.87 -4.09
N ALA A 216 18.65 -1.67 -4.19
CA ALA A 216 19.55 -1.74 -3.03
C ALA A 216 19.29 -0.57 -2.08
N VAL A 217 19.24 0.66 -2.61
CA VAL A 217 18.90 1.86 -1.82
C VAL A 217 17.52 1.73 -1.19
N SER A 218 16.53 1.22 -1.95
CA SER A 218 15.18 0.94 -1.44
C SER A 218 15.21 0.05 -0.21
N VAL A 219 16.01 -1.02 -0.21
CA VAL A 219 16.14 -1.94 0.93
C VAL A 219 16.87 -1.26 2.09
N ASP A 220 17.99 -0.60 1.83
CA ASP A 220 18.82 0.03 2.86
C ASP A 220 18.03 1.07 3.68
N ILE A 221 17.18 1.88 3.03
CA ILE A 221 16.36 2.88 3.72
C ILE A 221 15.39 2.24 4.72
N ILE A 222 14.78 1.12 4.37
CA ILE A 222 13.69 0.53 5.16
C ILE A 222 14.13 -0.60 6.10
N TRP A 223 15.32 -1.16 5.88
CA TRP A 223 15.76 -2.42 6.49
C TRP A 223 15.72 -2.40 8.02
N ASP A 224 16.09 -1.29 8.64
CA ASP A 224 16.06 -1.17 10.09
C ASP A 224 14.67 -0.76 10.61
N THR A 225 13.93 0.00 9.82
CA THR A 225 12.69 0.64 10.28
C THR A 225 11.49 -0.31 10.19
N ILE A 226 11.19 -0.83 9.00
CA ILE A 226 9.94 -1.58 8.78
C ILE A 226 9.93 -2.92 9.53
N PRO A 227 10.97 -3.77 9.45
CA PRO A 227 11.04 -5.00 10.25
C PRO A 227 10.94 -4.76 11.75
N SER A 228 11.56 -3.68 12.26
CA SER A 228 11.46 -3.31 13.69
C SER A 228 10.02 -2.99 14.09
N GLN A 229 9.25 -2.30 13.25
CA GLN A 229 7.83 -2.03 13.52
C GLN A 229 6.99 -3.32 13.46
N TYR A 230 7.23 -4.22 12.51
CA TYR A 230 6.53 -5.52 12.49
C TYR A 230 6.87 -6.38 13.71
N ASN A 231 8.13 -6.41 14.14
CA ASN A 231 8.52 -7.10 15.37
C ASN A 231 7.80 -6.53 16.60
N LYS A 232 7.64 -5.20 16.69
CA LYS A 232 6.82 -4.57 17.75
C LYS A 232 5.37 -5.04 17.68
N ILE A 233 4.79 -5.10 16.49
CA ILE A 233 3.42 -5.61 16.30
C ILE A 233 3.30 -7.04 16.83
N CYS A 234 4.22 -7.93 16.44
CA CYS A 234 4.23 -9.31 16.93
C CYS A 234 4.33 -9.38 18.46
N GLN A 235 5.26 -8.63 19.07
CA GLN A 235 5.41 -8.58 20.53
C GLN A 235 4.16 -8.09 21.25
N ILE A 236 3.48 -7.08 20.70
CA ILE A 236 2.22 -6.57 21.27
C ILE A 236 1.14 -7.65 21.20
N LEU A 237 1.00 -8.32 20.05
CA LEU A 237 0.00 -9.36 19.85
C LEU A 237 0.28 -10.61 20.67
N ASP A 238 1.54 -10.98 20.88
CA ASP A 238 1.93 -12.12 21.73
C ASP A 238 1.70 -11.84 23.22
N ALA A 239 1.86 -10.58 23.64
CA ALA A 239 1.67 -10.17 25.03
C ALA A 239 0.19 -9.98 25.42
N GLN A 240 -0.70 -9.78 24.45
CA GLN A 240 -2.11 -9.53 24.70
C GLN A 240 -2.94 -10.79 24.41
N ASP A 241 -3.75 -11.22 25.38
CA ASP A 241 -4.74 -12.30 25.20
C ASP A 241 -5.97 -11.78 24.43
N ILE A 242 -5.75 -11.44 23.15
CA ILE A 242 -6.76 -10.93 22.23
C ILE A 242 -7.33 -12.10 21.45
N THR A 243 -8.60 -12.40 21.70
CA THR A 243 -9.37 -13.23 20.77
C THR A 243 -9.92 -12.34 19.65
N VAL A 244 -9.54 -12.62 18.41
CA VAL A 244 -10.06 -11.90 17.23
C VAL A 244 -11.10 -12.73 16.50
N GLU A 245 -12.18 -12.08 16.03
CA GLU A 245 -13.17 -12.69 15.14
C GLU A 245 -13.33 -11.89 13.85
N ARG A 246 -13.72 -12.57 12.77
CA ARG A 246 -14.07 -11.88 11.52
C ARG A 246 -15.25 -10.95 11.72
N LEU A 247 -15.23 -9.82 11.02
CA LEU A 247 -16.39 -8.93 10.98
C LEU A 247 -17.61 -9.73 10.50
N PRO A 248 -18.74 -9.70 11.22
CA PRO A 248 -19.93 -10.39 10.79
C PRO A 248 -20.41 -9.77 9.48
N VAL A 249 -20.64 -10.62 8.48
CA VAL A 249 -21.19 -10.23 7.18
C VAL A 249 -22.58 -9.65 7.42
N ARG A 250 -22.84 -8.42 6.97
CA ARG A 250 -24.21 -7.90 6.93
C ARG A 250 -25.01 -8.77 5.94
N GLN A 251 -25.90 -9.63 6.45
CA GLN A 251 -26.97 -10.19 5.62
C GLN A 251 -27.80 -9.00 5.10
N GLY A 252 -27.64 -8.63 3.83
CA GLY A 252 -28.51 -7.62 3.20
C GLY A 252 -27.89 -6.71 2.14
N LEU A 253 -26.57 -6.63 1.97
CA LEU A 253 -25.99 -5.91 0.83
C LEU A 253 -25.60 -6.88 -0.28
N LYS A 254 -26.57 -7.18 -1.15
CA LYS A 254 -26.27 -7.66 -2.50
C LYS A 254 -25.42 -6.59 -3.18
N ALA A 255 -24.32 -7.01 -3.79
CA ALA A 255 -23.49 -6.18 -4.65
C ALA A 255 -24.38 -5.47 -5.68
N ALA A 256 -24.24 -4.15 -5.75
CA ALA A 256 -24.72 -3.33 -6.85
C ALA A 256 -23.52 -2.99 -7.73
#